data_AF-A0A972W1D7-F1
#
_entry.id   AF-A0A972W1D7-F1
#
_cell.length_a   1.000
_cell.length_b   1.000
_cell.length_c   1.000
_cell.angle_alpha   90.00
_cell.angle_beta   90.00
_cell.angle_gamma   90.00
#
_symmetry.space_group_name_H-M   'P 1'
#
loop_
_entity.id
_entity.type
_entity.pdbx_description
1 polymer ?
#
loop_
_entity_poly.entity_id
_entity_poly.type
_entity_poly.pdbx_seq_one_letter_code
_entity_poly.pdbx_strand_id
1 'polypeptide(L)' 'VISGENACPPEGCGGIHGYKELLEELKNPKHPEYRETKVWVGSTFNPTKFSVDAHNKELGNLNKYIKEYDEGF' A
#
# COMPACT_ATOMS: atom_id res chain seq x y z
N VAL A 1 0.92 14.79 -7.33
CA VAL A 1 0.70 13.56 -8.13
C VAL A 1 -0.14 13.90 -9.34
N ILE A 2 0.33 13.53 -10.54
CA ILE A 2 -0.38 13.76 -11.80
C ILE A 2 -1.22 12.55 -12.24
N SER A 3 -0.79 11.33 -11.93
CA SER A 3 -1.49 10.07 -12.21
C SER A 3 -0.85 8.92 -11.45
N GLY A 4 -1.44 7.73 -11.52
CA GLY A 4 -0.90 6.47 -10.99
C GLY A 4 -1.94 5.35 -11.04
N GLU A 5 -1.52 4.14 -10.67
CA GLU A 5 -2.36 2.95 -10.67
C GLU A 5 -1.87 1.94 -9.63
N ASN A 6 -2.80 1.10 -9.17
CA ASN A 6 -2.56 0.03 -8.20
C ASN A 6 -2.03 0.52 -6.83
N ALA A 7 -2.10 -0.36 -5.84
CA ALA A 7 -1.47 -0.11 -4.54
C ALA A 7 0.01 -0.48 -4.61
N CYS A 8 0.84 0.25 -3.85
CA CYS A 8 2.22 -0.15 -3.63
C CYS A 8 2.28 -1.55 -2.99
N PRO A 9 3.29 -2.37 -3.31
CA PRO A 9 3.51 -3.63 -2.62
C PRO A 9 3.62 -3.41 -1.10
N PRO A 10 3.00 -4.27 -0.27
CA PRO A 10 3.18 -4.20 1.18
C PRO A 10 4.65 -4.28 1.56
N GLU A 11 5.07 -3.50 2.56
CA GLU A 11 6.44 -3.56 3.05
C GLU A 11 6.79 -4.98 3.52
N GLY A 12 7.99 -5.45 3.18
CA GLY A 12 8.45 -6.78 3.56
C GLY A 12 7.82 -7.95 2.79
N CYS A 13 7.05 -7.72 1.74
CA CYS A 13 6.40 -8.78 0.94
C CYS A 13 7.36 -9.68 0.12
N GLY A 14 8.68 -9.59 0.31
CA GLY A 14 9.64 -10.43 -0.43
C GLY A 14 9.96 -9.96 -1.86
N GLY A 15 9.79 -8.66 -2.13
CA GLY A 15 10.12 -8.06 -3.42
C GLY A 15 9.16 -8.48 -4.54
N ILE A 16 9.65 -8.50 -5.78
CA ILE A 16 8.80 -8.75 -6.97
C ILE A 16 8.18 -10.14 -6.93
N HIS A 17 8.95 -11.15 -6.52
CA HIS A 17 8.49 -12.54 -6.48
C HIS A 17 7.42 -12.73 -5.42
N GLY A 18 7.69 -12.32 -4.17
CA GLY A 18 6.71 -12.48 -3.10
C GLY A 18 5.46 -11.61 -3.30
N TYR A 19 5.58 -10.43 -3.91
CA TYR A 19 4.39 -9.66 -4.31
C TYR A 19 3.54 -10.39 -5.35
N LYS A 20 4.16 -11.07 -6.32
CA LYS A 20 3.42 -11.84 -7.33
C LYS A 20 2.68 -13.03 -6.69
N GLU A 21 3.34 -13.77 -5.79
CA GLU A 21 2.73 -14.88 -5.06
C GLU A 21 1.54 -14.42 -4.23
N LEU A 22 1.72 -13.34 -3.47
CA LEU A 22 0.65 -12.70 -2.70
C LEU A 22 -0.57 -12.33 -3.57
N LEU A 23 -0.36 -11.80 -4.78
CA LEU A 23 -1.46 -11.47 -5.68
C LEU A 23 -2.21 -12.71 -6.15
N GLU A 24 -1.51 -13.80 -6.47
CA GLU A 24 -2.13 -15.07 -6.88
C GLU A 24 -2.92 -15.70 -5.72
N GLU A 25 -2.37 -15.68 -4.51
CA GLU A 25 -3.03 -16.15 -3.31
C GLU A 25 -4.32 -15.37 -3.05
N LEU A 26 -4.26 -14.03 -3.08
CA LEU A 26 -5.43 -13.17 -2.83
C LEU A 26 -6.49 -13.22 -3.93
N LYS A 27 -6.13 -13.61 -5.15
CA LYS A 27 -7.07 -13.75 -6.27
C LYS A 27 -7.97 -14.98 -6.14
N ASN A 28 -7.55 -15.99 -5.39
CA ASN A 28 -8.27 -17.24 -5.24
C ASN A 28 -8.65 -17.51 -3.77
N PRO A 29 -9.91 -17.24 -3.36
CA PRO A 29 -10.38 -17.52 -2.00
C PRO A 29 -10.31 -19.00 -1.56
N LYS A 30 -10.08 -19.94 -2.50
CA LYS A 30 -9.89 -21.36 -2.22
C LYS A 30 -8.41 -21.76 -2.14
N HIS A 31 -7.48 -20.83 -2.37
CA HIS A 31 -6.06 -21.09 -2.21
C HIS A 31 -5.77 -21.44 -0.74
N PRO A 32 -4.93 -22.45 -0.45
CA PRO A 32 -4.61 -22.84 0.92
C PRO A 32 -4.13 -21.66 1.77
N GLU A 33 -3.27 -20.82 1.18
CA GLU A 33 -2.69 -19.65 1.86
C GLU A 33 -3.61 -18.42 1.91
N TYR A 34 -4.74 -18.40 1.19
CA TYR A 34 -5.59 -17.19 1.06
C TYR A 34 -5.91 -16.54 2.41
N ARG A 35 -6.26 -17.34 3.41
CA ARG A 35 -6.64 -16.84 4.74
C ARG A 35 -5.45 -16.23 5.47
N GLU A 36 -4.29 -16.88 5.44
CA GLU A 36 -3.08 -16.36 6.10
C GLU A 36 -2.60 -15.09 5.41
N THR A 37 -2.52 -15.10 4.08
CA THR A 37 -2.15 -13.94 3.28
C THR A 37 -3.09 -12.77 3.53
N LYS A 38 -4.42 -13.01 3.60
CA LYS A 38 -5.40 -11.94 3.84
C LYS A 38 -5.30 -11.34 5.24
N VAL A 39 -4.95 -12.14 6.25
CA VAL A 39 -4.68 -11.65 7.60
C VAL A 39 -3.39 -10.84 7.62
N TRP A 40 -2.34 -11.32 6.96
CA TRP A 40 -1.03 -10.67 6.92
C TRP A 40 -1.07 -9.30 6.23
N VAL A 41 -1.66 -9.20 5.03
CA VAL A 41 -1.80 -7.90 4.31
C VAL A 41 -2.79 -6.94 4.97
N GLY A 42 -3.65 -7.47 5.86
CA GLY A 42 -4.72 -6.71 6.50
C GLY A 42 -5.97 -6.54 5.61
N SER A 43 -7.07 -6.18 6.27
CA SER A 43 -8.39 -6.05 5.64
C SER A 43 -8.49 -4.89 4.64
N THR A 44 -7.64 -3.88 4.79
CA THR A 44 -7.67 -2.64 3.99
C THR A 44 -6.84 -2.72 2.71
N PHE A 45 -5.97 -3.73 2.57
CA PHE A 45 -5.17 -3.91 1.36
C PHE A 45 -6.06 -4.33 0.18
N ASN A 46 -5.98 -3.54 -0.88
CA ASN A 46 -6.57 -3.81 -2.18
C ASN A 46 -5.51 -3.49 -3.25
N PRO A 47 -5.04 -4.49 -4.01
CA PRO A 47 -3.95 -4.31 -4.97
C PRO A 47 -4.30 -3.35 -6.11
N THR A 48 -5.57 -3.14 -6.43
CA THR A 48 -5.99 -2.22 -7.50
C THR A 48 -6.32 -0.81 -7.01
N LYS A 49 -6.19 -0.55 -5.71
CA LYS A 49 -6.59 0.73 -5.11
C LYS A 49 -5.54 1.81 -5.35
N PHE A 50 -5.94 2.87 -6.04
CA PHE A 50 -5.18 4.10 -6.18
C PHE A 50 -6.14 5.32 -6.20
N SER A 51 -5.71 6.45 -5.61
CA SER A 51 -6.48 7.70 -5.63
C SER A 51 -5.54 8.89 -5.69
N VAL A 52 -5.61 9.66 -6.78
CA VAL A 52 -4.81 10.89 -6.95
C VAL A 52 -5.15 11.92 -5.85
N ASP A 53 -6.43 12.09 -5.54
CA ASP A 53 -6.89 13.05 -4.54
C ASP A 53 -6.37 12.72 -3.13
N ALA A 54 -6.43 11.43 -2.75
CA ALA A 54 -5.91 11.00 -1.45
C ALA A 54 -4.41 11.28 -1.33
N HIS A 55 -3.62 10.95 -2.35
CA HIS A 55 -2.17 11.21 -2.33
C HIS A 55 -1.85 12.70 -2.37
N ASN A 56 -2.55 13.50 -3.17
CA ASN A 56 -2.34 14.95 -3.20
C ASN A 56 -2.67 15.59 -1.85
N LYS A 57 -3.71 15.09 -1.15
CA LYS A 57 -4.03 15.51 0.21
C LYS A 57 -2.91 15.19 1.20
N GLU A 58 -2.37 13.97 1.16
CA GLU A 58 -1.25 13.57 2.02
C GLU A 58 0.01 14.39 1.74
N LEU A 59 0.37 14.60 0.47
CA LEU A 59 1.50 15.47 0.09
C LEU A 59 1.31 16.90 0.59
N GLY A 60 0.09 17.44 0.54
CA GLY A 60 -0.23 18.76 1.09
C GLY A 60 0.01 18.85 2.60
N ASN A 61 -0.19 17.76 3.34
CA ASN A 61 0.07 17.69 4.78
C ASN A 61 1.57 17.64 5.11
N LEU A 62 2.44 17.24 4.18
CA LEU A 62 3.90 17.22 4.39
C LEU A 62 4.46 18.59 4.75
N ASN A 63 3.86 19.67 4.24
CA ASN A 63 4.26 21.04 4.60
C ASN A 63 4.19 21.32 6.10
N LYS A 64 3.25 20.67 6.82
CA LYS A 64 3.17 20.79 8.28
C LYS A 64 4.41 20.14 8.93
N TYR A 65 4.72 18.91 8.55
CA TYR A 65 5.87 18.18 9.09
C TYR A 65 7.21 18.83 8.73
N ILE A 66 7.33 19.42 7.53
CA ILE A 66 8.52 20.16 7.11
C ILE A 66 8.73 21.38 8.01
N LYS A 67 7.68 22.15 8.29
CA LYS A 67 7.77 23.30 9.21
C LYS A 67 8.15 22.89 10.63
N GLU A 68 7.53 21.84 11.16
CA GLU A 68 7.87 21.31 12.49
C GLU A 68 9.34 20.88 12.58
N TYR A 69 9.89 20.30 11.50
CA TYR A 69 11.30 19.93 11.44
C TYR A 69 12.24 21.15 11.33
N ASP A 70 11.86 22.15 10.53
CA ASP A 70 12.63 23.39 10.34
C ASP A 70 12.64 24.27 11.60
N GLU A 71 11.55 24.26 12.38
CA GLU A 71 11.43 25.04 13.61
C GLU A 71 12.14 24.38 14.81
N GLY A 72 12.63 23.14 14.65
CA GLY A 72 13.27 22.36 15.70
C GLY A 72 12.25 21.83 16.71
N PHE A 73 12.34 20.52 17.01
CA PHE A 73 11.48 19.82 17.97
C PHE A 73 11.21 20.59 19.27
#